data_AF-A0A849EQA4-F1
#
_entry.id   AF-A0A849EQA4-F1
#
_cell.length_a   1.000
_cell.length_b   1.000
_cell.length_c   1.000
_cell.angle_alpha   90.00
_cell.angle_beta   90.00
_cell.angle_gamma   90.00
#
_symmetry.space_group_name_H-M   'P 1'
#
loop_
_entity.id
_entity.type
_entity.pdbx_description
1 polymer ?
#
loop_
_entity_poly.entity_id
_entity_poly.type
_entity_poly.pdbx_seq_one_letter_code
_entity_poly.pdbx_strand_id
1 'polypeptide(L)' 'MEMFEPTIVAFCCHYCAYTAADMAGTMRLSYPANVKIVRVPC' A
#
# COMPACT_ATOMS: atom_id res chain seq x y z
N MET A 1 -18.41 -2.59 21.59
CA MET A 1 -16.97 -2.83 21.39
C MET A 1 -16.65 -2.22 20.04
N GLU A 2 -15.95 -1.10 19.99
CA GLU A 2 -15.61 -0.49 18.70
C GLU A 2 -14.67 -1.43 17.93
N MET A 3 -15.00 -1.73 16.68
CA MET A 3 -14.12 -2.49 15.80
C MET A 3 -12.92 -1.61 15.47
N PHE A 4 -11.78 -1.91 16.08
CA PHE A 4 -10.52 -1.24 15.77
C PHE A 4 -10.03 -1.66 14.37
N GLU A 5 -9.99 -0.71 13.43
CA GLU A 5 -9.36 -0.90 12.13
C GLU A 5 -7.92 -0.36 12.17
N PRO A 6 -6.90 -1.23 12.10
CA PRO A 6 -5.51 -0.79 12.19
C PRO A 6 -5.13 0.01 10.95
N THR A 7 -4.49 1.16 11.13
CA THR A 7 -3.89 1.90 10.00
C THR A 7 -2.50 1.34 9.73
N ILE A 8 -2.27 0.86 8.50
CA ILE A 8 -0.99 0.24 8.08
C ILE A 8 -0.24 1.24 7.19
N VAL A 9 0.97 1.61 7.59
CA VAL A 9 1.84 2.47 6.79
C VAL A 9 2.92 1.61 6.11
N ALA A 10 2.98 1.68 4.78
CA ALA A 10 3.98 0.98 3.97
C ALA A 10 4.94 1.99 3.34
N PHE A 11 6.24 1.84 3.60
CA PHE A 11 7.28 2.62 2.92
C PHE A 11 7.68 1.90 1.65
N CYS A 12 7.42 2.51 0.51
CA CYS A 12 7.70 1.92 -0.79
C CYS A 12 8.74 2.76 -1.53
N CYS A 13 9.83 2.11 -1.93
CA CYS A 13 10.80 2.70 -2.83
C CYS A 13 10.15 3.07 -4.16
N HIS A 14 10.58 4.19 -4.74
CA HIS A 14 10.03 4.71 -5.97
C HIS A 14 10.19 3.73 -7.14
N TYR A 15 11.34 3.05 -7.22
CA TYR A 15 11.70 2.27 -8.40
C TYR A 15 11.04 0.89 -8.45
N CYS A 16 11.02 0.16 -7.34
CA CYS A 16 10.55 -1.23 -7.31
C CYS A 16 9.18 -1.35 -6.62
N ALA A 17 9.09 -0.93 -5.35
CA ALA A 17 7.92 -1.21 -4.53
C ALA A 17 6.69 -0.37 -4.92
N TYR A 18 6.88 0.91 -5.29
CA TYR A 18 5.78 1.76 -5.74
C TYR A 18 5.23 1.26 -7.10
N THR A 19 6.12 0.90 -8.03
CA THR A 19 5.75 0.28 -9.31
C THR A 19 5.02 -1.06 -9.12
N ALA A 20 5.44 -1.88 -8.14
CA ALA A 20 4.75 -3.12 -7.81
C ALA A 20 3.35 -2.85 -7.24
N ALA A 21 3.17 -1.79 -6.46
CA ALA A 21 1.85 -1.37 -5.98
C ALA A 21 0.94 -0.91 -7.13
N ASP A 22 1.48 -0.17 -8.10
CA ASP A 22 0.74 0.20 -9.32
C ASP A 22 0.34 -1.05 -10.12
N MET A 23 1.24 -2.03 -10.24
CA MET A 23 0.95 -3.31 -10.89
C MET A 23 -0.14 -4.11 -10.16
N ALA A 24 -0.14 -4.13 -8.83
CA ALA A 24 -1.22 -4.74 -8.05
C ALA A 24 -2.57 -4.07 -8.34
N GLY A 25 -2.57 -2.75 -8.56
CA GLY A 25 -3.73 -1.98 -9.00
C GLY A 25 -4.21 -2.36 -10.40
N THR A 26 -3.32 -2.51 -11.38
CA THR A 26 -3.69 -2.92 -12.75
C THR A 26 -4.23 -4.35 -12.80
N MET A 27 -3.71 -5.24 -11.95
CA MET A 27 -4.20 -6.60 -11.76
C MET A 27 -5.51 -6.68 -10.96
N ARG A 28 -6.00 -5.54 -10.43
CA ARG A 28 -7.20 -5.47 -9.58
C ARG A 28 -7.14 -6.40 -8.37
N LEU A 29 -5.96 -6.54 -7.77
CA LEU A 29 -5.82 -7.31 -6.54
C LEU A 29 -6.61 -6.62 -5.42
N SER A 30 -7.45 -7.38 -4.71
CA SER A 30 -8.14 -6.86 -3.54
C SER A 30 -7.16 -6.70 -2.38
N TYR A 31 -7.16 -5.52 -1.79
CA TYR A 31 -6.42 -5.20 -0.58
C TYR A 31 -7.30 -4.32 0.33
N PRO A 32 -7.07 -4.34 1.65
CA PRO A 32 -7.85 -3.54 2.58
C PRO A 32 -7.48 -2.04 2.47
N ALA A 33 -8.46 -1.15 2.61
CA ALA A 33 -8.32 0.30 2.40
C ALA A 33 -7.51 1.03 3.49
N ASN A 34 -7.14 0.31 4.55
CA ASN A 34 -6.37 0.78 5.69
C ASN A 34 -4.86 0.84 5.44
N VAL A 35 -4.38 0.41 4.27
CA VAL A 35 -2.99 0.52 3.84
C VAL A 35 -2.73 1.89 3.21
N LYS A 36 -1.75 2.63 3.72
CA LYS A 36 -1.28 3.91 3.19
C LYS A 36 0.18 3.80 2.76
N ILE A 37 0.45 4.11 1.49
CA ILE A 37 1.80 4.02 0.92
C ILE A 37 2.50 5.37 1.05
N VAL A 38 3.71 5.35 1.61
CA VAL A 38 4.64 6.49 1.64
C VAL A 38 5.75 6.22 0.65
N ARG A 39 5.88 7.08 -0.35
CA ARG A 39 6.90 6.96 -1.40
C ARG A 39 8.24 7.51 -0.91
N VAL A 40 9.28 6.70 -0.99
CA VAL A 40 10.67 7.07 -0.66
C VAL A 40 11.57 6.88 -1.89
N PRO A 41 12.71 7.59 -2.01
CA PRO A 41 13.59 7.46 -3.17
C PRO A 41 14.16 6.04 -3.34
N CYS A 42 14.58 5.41 -2.24
CA CYS A 42 14.97 4.01 -2.12
C CYS A 42 14.48 3.52 -0.75
#